data_AF-A0A416ZKY1-F1
#
_entry.id   AF-A0A416ZKY1-F1
#
_cell.length_a   1.000
_cell.length_b   1.000
_cell.length_c   1.000
_cell.angle_alpha   90.00
_cell.angle_beta   90.00
_cell.angle_gamma   90.00
#
_symmetry.space_group_name_H-M   'P 1'
#
loop_
_entity.id
_entity.type
_entity.pdbx_description
1 polymer ?
#
loop_
_entity_poly.entity_id
_entity_poly.type
_entity_poly.pdbx_seq_one_letter_code
_entity_poly.pdbx_strand_id
1 'polypeptide(L)' 'MSRLENSAKNILGSFGNNFVASLLGLISRTVFIYTLGADYLGLSGLLSNVLGFLAIGELGIATAIGFSLYKP' A
#
# COMPACT_ATOMS: atom_id res chain seq x y z
N MET A 1 8.65 -7.82 -31.39
CA MET A 1 8.34 -8.27 -30.02
C MET A 1 6.82 -8.33 -29.87
N SER A 2 6.27 -9.51 -29.56
CA SER A 2 4.81 -9.71 -29.44
C SER A 2 4.28 -9.15 -28.12
N ARG A 3 3.02 -8.70 -28.08
CA ARG A 3 2.35 -8.18 -26.86
C ARG A 3 2.44 -9.16 -25.69
N LEU A 4 2.44 -10.47 -25.98
CA LEU A 4 2.60 -11.53 -24.97
C LEU A 4 3.98 -11.53 -24.31
N GLU A 5 5.04 -11.25 -25.06
CA GLU A 5 6.42 -11.24 -24.56
C GLU A 5 6.67 -10.02 -23.66
N ASN A 6 6.10 -8.87 -24.02
CA ASN A 6 6.13 -7.66 -23.20
C ASN A 6 5.30 -7.81 -21.92
N SER A 7 4.10 -8.42 -22.01
CA SER A 7 3.29 -8.72 -20.83
C SER A 7 4.00 -9.71 -19.90
N ALA A 8 4.64 -10.76 -20.43
CA ALA A 8 5.39 -11.71 -19.63
C ALA A 8 6.58 -11.05 -18.92
N LYS A 9 7.36 -10.19 -19.60
CA LYS A 9 8.43 -9.41 -18.97
C LYS A 9 7.92 -8.46 -17.89
N ASN A 10 6.78 -7.79 -18.14
CA ASN A 10 6.21 -6.87 -17.16
C ASN A 10 5.71 -7.60 -15.89
N ILE A 11 5.11 -8.77 -16.05
CA ILE A 11 4.69 -9.62 -14.93
C ILE A 11 5.91 -10.08 -14.15
N LEU A 12 6.94 -10.63 -14.81
CA LEU A 12 8.16 -11.08 -14.14
C LEU A 12 8.87 -9.93 -13.42
N GLY A 13 8.94 -8.75 -14.05
CA GLY A 13 9.49 -7.54 -13.43
C GLY A 13 8.68 -7.08 -12.21
N SER A 14 7.35 -7.06 -12.32
CA SER A 14 6.46 -6.71 -11.19
C SER A 14 6.56 -7.72 -10.06
N PHE A 15 6.66 -9.01 -10.38
CA PHE A 15 6.79 -10.07 -9.38
C PHE A 15 8.13 -9.98 -8.64
N GLY A 16 9.22 -9.79 -9.38
CA GLY A 16 10.54 -9.55 -8.81
C GLY A 16 10.57 -8.31 -7.92
N ASN A 17 9.96 -7.20 -8.38
CA ASN A 17 9.86 -5.98 -7.59
C ASN A 17 9.08 -6.18 -6.29
N ASN A 18 7.92 -6.85 -6.34
CA ASN A 18 7.14 -7.17 -5.14
C ASN A 18 7.90 -8.09 -4.18
N PHE A 19 8.65 -9.06 -4.70
CA PHE A 19 9.44 -9.97 -3.89
C PHE A 19 10.58 -9.24 -3.16
N VAL A 20 11.33 -8.39 -3.87
CA VAL A 20 12.40 -7.57 -3.28
C VAL A 20 11.82 -6.59 -2.26
N ALA A 21 10.72 -5.92 -2.57
CA ALA A 21 10.05 -5.00 -1.66
C ALA A 21 9.58 -5.72 -0.39
N SER A 22 9.06 -6.95 -0.51
CA SER A 22 8.61 -7.75 0.63
C SER A 22 9.79 -8.18 1.53
N LEU A 23 10.91 -8.60 0.93
CA LEU A 23 12.13 -8.93 1.67
C LEU A 23 12.69 -7.72 2.42
N LEU A 24 12.82 -6.58 1.74
CA LEU A 24 13.25 -5.33 2.37
C LEU A 24 12.29 -4.88 3.47
N GLY A 25 10.97 -5.06 3.27
CA GLY A 25 9.96 -4.80 4.27
C GLY A 25 10.12 -5.64 5.53
N LEU A 26 10.43 -6.94 5.39
CA LEU A 26 10.69 -7.83 6.52
C LEU A 26 11.97 -7.43 7.28
N ILE A 27 13.04 -7.11 6.56
CA ILE A 27 14.29 -6.65 7.17
C ILE A 27 14.06 -5.34 7.92
N SER A 28 13.41 -4.36 7.27
CA SER A 28 13.04 -3.09 7.89
C SER A 28 12.23 -3.32 9.16
N ARG A 29 11.16 -4.12 9.10
CA ARG A 29 10.36 -4.44 10.28
C ARG A 29 11.19 -5.04 11.43
N THR A 30 12.12 -5.93 11.10
CA THR A 30 13.03 -6.56 12.06
C THR A 30 13.94 -5.52 12.71
N VAL A 31 14.61 -4.69 11.90
CA VAL A 31 15.47 -3.60 12.39
C VAL A 31 14.69 -2.62 13.27
N PHE A 32 13.50 -2.20 12.85
CA PHE A 32 12.63 -1.31 13.62
C PHE A 32 12.23 -1.91 14.98
N ILE A 33 11.96 -3.22 15.06
CA ILE A 33 11.68 -3.88 16.33
C ILE A 33 12.89 -3.82 17.27
N TYR A 34 14.09 -4.06 16.75
CA TYR A 34 15.32 -4.03 17.56
C TYR A 34 15.76 -2.62 17.96
N THR A 35 15.48 -1.59 17.16
CA THR A 35 15.95 -0.21 17.42
C THR A 35 14.93 0.65 18.17
N LEU A 36 13.64 0.55 17.84
CA LEU A 36 12.58 1.40 18.37
C LEU A 36 11.64 0.66 19.34
N GLY A 37 11.82 -0.66 19.47
CA GLY A 37 11.01 -1.51 20.33
C GLY A 37 9.67 -1.91 19.71
N ALA A 38 9.04 -2.92 20.30
CA ALA A 38 7.76 -3.45 19.82
C ALA A 38 6.60 -2.44 19.95
N ASP A 39 6.66 -1.54 20.93
CA ASP A 39 5.60 -0.57 21.23
C ASP A 39 5.39 0.45 20.10
N TYR A 40 6.48 0.98 19.53
CA TYR A 40 6.39 1.90 18.39
C TYR A 40 5.74 1.23 17.17
N LEU A 41 6.10 -0.02 16.91
CA LEU A 41 5.57 -0.79 15.81
C LEU A 41 4.07 -1.09 15.99
N GLY A 42 3.67 -1.39 17.23
CA GLY A 42 2.28 -1.58 17.63
C GLY A 42 1.44 -0.32 17.43
N LEU A 43 1.93 0.83 17.93
CA LEU A 43 1.25 2.12 17.77
C LEU A 43 1.11 2.52 16.29
N SER A 44 2.18 2.38 15.50
CA SER A 44 2.17 2.66 14.07
C SER A 44 1.16 1.76 13.31
N GLY A 45 1.14 0.47 13.63
CA GLY A 45 0.16 -0.47 13.08
C GLY A 45 -1.27 -0.09 13.45
N LEU A 46 -1.51 0.31 14.70
CA LEU A 46 -2.83 0.69 15.19
C LEU A 46 -3.33 1.98 14.51
N LEU A 47 -2.47 2.99 14.41
CA LEU A 47 -2.75 4.23 13.69
C LEU A 47 -3.06 3.97 12.21
N SER A 48 -2.26 3.13 11.54
CA SER A 48 -2.47 2.75 10.15
C SER A 48 -3.82 2.05 9.93
N ASN A 49 -4.24 1.17 10.86
CA ASN A 49 -5.56 0.54 10.79
C ASN A 49 -6.70 1.55 10.95
N VAL A 50 -6.60 2.47 11.90
CA VAL A 50 -7.63 3.51 12.11
C VAL A 50 -7.71 4.45 10.91
N LEU A 51 -6.58 4.92 10.39
CA LEU A 51 -6.55 5.76 9.19
C LEU A 51 -7.04 5.00 7.95
N GLY A 52 -6.73 3.71 7.83
CA GLY A 52 -7.26 2.86 6.76
C GLY A 52 -8.78 2.70 6.84
N PHE A 53 -9.32 2.52 8.04
CA PHE A 53 -10.77 2.49 8.26
C PHE A 53 -11.44 3.83 7.89
N LEU A 54 -10.82 4.95 8.28
CA LEU A 54 -11.28 6.28 7.90
C LEU A 54 -11.26 6.47 6.38
N ALA A 55 -10.17 6.09 5.72
CA ALA A 55 -10.02 6.19 4.27
C ALA A 55 -11.07 5.37 3.52
N ILE A 56 -11.43 4.18 4.02
CA ILE A 56 -12.52 3.36 3.47
C ILE A 56 -13.87 4.08 3.62
N GLY A 57 -14.10 4.73 4.77
CA GLY A 57 -15.28 5.58 4.97
C GLY A 57 -15.35 6.75 3.99
N GLU A 58 -14.21 7.29 3.56
CA GLU A 58 -14.11 8.40 2.60
C GLU A 58 -14.19 7.99 1.13
N LEU A 59 -14.10 6.69 0.78
CA LEU A 59 -14.09 6.21 -0.61
C LEU A 59 -15.33 6.62 -1.43
N GLY A 60 -16.43 7.01 -0.77
CA GLY A 60 -17.63 7.55 -1.40
C GLY A 60 -17.77 9.07 -1.35
N ILE A 61 -17.02 9.76 -0.48
CA ILE A 61 -17.18 11.20 -0.25
C ILE A 61 -16.58 11.99 -1.40
N ALA A 62 -15.36 11.68 -1.83
CA ALA A 62 -14.71 12.37 -2.95
C ALA A 62 -15.48 12.22 -4.27
N THR A 63 -16.03 11.01 -4.52
CA THR A 63 -16.85 10.73 -5.70
C THR A 63 -18.22 11.40 -5.63
N ALA A 64 -18.87 11.43 -4.47
CA ALA A 64 -20.14 12.13 -4.27
C ALA A 64 -19.99 13.66 -4.37
N ILE A 65 -18.92 14.24 -3.81
CA ILE A 65 -18.60 15.67 -3.94
C ILE A 65 -18.34 16.03 -5.40
N GLY A 66 -17.52 15.24 -6.11
CA GLY A 66 -17.28 15.43 -7.54
C GLY A 66 -18.58 15.35 -8.35
N PHE A 67 -19.41 14.35 -8.09
CA PHE A 67 -20.71 14.23 -8.77
C PHE A 67 -21.63 15.42 -8.46
N SER A 68 -21.66 15.90 -7.21
CA SER A 68 -22.48 17.05 -6.81
C SER A 68 -21.99 18.39 -7.38
N LEU A 69 -20.69 18.55 -7.60
CA LEU A 69 -20.08 19.76 -8.20
C LEU A 69 -20.29 19.84 -9.72
N TYR A 70 -20.42 18.68 -10.39
CA TYR A 70 -20.64 18.58 -11.83
C TYR A 70 -22.09 18.23 -12.21
N LYS A 71 -22.98 18.07 -11.21
CA LYS A 71 -24.40 17.96 -11.46
C LYS A 71 -24.93 19.36 -11.81
N PRO A 72 -25.63 19.54 -12.94
CA PRO A 72 -26.34 20.79 -13.22
C PRO A 72 -27.45 21.03 -12.18
#